data_AF-A0A6J6R6B2-F1
#
_entry.id   AF-A0A6J6R6B2-F1
#
_cell.length_a   1.000
_cell.length_b   1.000
_cell.length_c   1.000
_cell.angle_alpha   90.00
_cell.angle_beta   90.00
_cell.angle_gamma   90.00
#
_symmetry.space_group_name_H-M   'P 1'
#
loop_
_entity.id
_entity.type
_entity.pdbx_description
1 polymer ?
#
loop_
_entity_poly.entity_id
_entity_poly.type
_entity_poly.pdbx_seq_one_letter_code
_entity_poly.pdbx_strand_id
1 'polypeptide(L)' 'MDLMGANGLIGFDYTFRRPDGLNDDTWGDPRSAFLRVRANSIEGGTSEILRNILGEQVLGLPGEPRVDKDLPWAKVPRN' A
#
# COMPACT_ATOMS: atom_id res chain seq x y z
N MET A 1 -15.85 29.13 -1.02
CA MET A 1 -14.78 28.23 -0.56
C MET A 1 -13.54 28.56 -1.35
N ASP A 2 -12.46 28.92 -0.67
CA ASP A 2 -11.16 29.11 -1.31
C ASP A 2 -10.37 27.80 -1.24
N LEU A 3 -9.88 27.31 -2.39
CA LEU A 3 -9.19 26.03 -2.52
C LEU A 3 -7.74 26.27 -2.95
N MET A 4 -6.78 25.66 -2.27
CA MET A 4 -5.35 25.87 -2.53
C MET A 4 -4.85 25.40 -3.91
N GLY A 5 -5.62 24.56 -4.61
CA GLY A 5 -5.23 24.02 -5.92
C GLY A 5 -3.85 23.35 -5.90
N ALA A 6 -3.03 23.62 -6.91
CA ALA A 6 -1.67 23.06 -7.02
C ALA A 6 -0.73 23.52 -5.88
N ASN A 7 -0.99 24.67 -5.25
CA ASN A 7 -0.18 25.13 -4.11
C ASN A 7 -0.34 24.21 -2.89
N GLY A 8 -1.42 23.43 -2.82
CA GLY A 8 -1.59 22.39 -1.80
C GLY A 8 -0.65 21.19 -1.97
N LEU A 9 0.05 21.07 -3.10
CA LEU A 9 0.96 19.96 -3.40
C LEU A 9 2.43 20.26 -3.02
N ILE A 10 2.73 21.41 -2.42
CA ILE A 10 4.09 21.83 -2.08
C ILE A 10 4.14 22.41 -0.65
N GLY A 11 5.34 22.47 -0.06
CA GLY A 11 5.57 23.12 1.23
C GLY A 11 5.00 22.36 2.45
N PHE A 12 4.87 21.05 2.36
CA PHE A 12 4.65 20.16 3.50
C PHE A 12 5.92 19.35 3.78
N ASP A 13 6.04 18.85 4.99
CA ASP A 13 7.23 18.14 5.46
C ASP A 13 7.09 16.62 5.29
N TYR A 14 8.11 15.99 4.71
CA TYR A 14 8.18 14.53 4.51
C TYR A 14 9.49 13.96 5.06
N THR A 15 10.16 14.68 5.96
CA THR A 15 11.39 14.21 6.57
C THR A 15 11.11 12.95 7.37
N PHE A 16 11.88 11.89 7.13
CA PHE A 16 11.76 10.65 7.89
C PHE A 16 12.18 10.92 9.34
N ARG A 17 11.23 10.83 10.26
CA ARG A 17 11.45 11.03 11.70
C ARG A 17 10.95 9.84 12.47
N ARG A 18 11.46 9.69 13.69
CA ARG A 18 10.86 8.78 14.65
C ARG A 18 9.53 9.40 15.09
N PRO A 19 8.40 8.68 15.00
CA PRO A 19 7.14 9.17 15.54
C PRO A 19 7.25 9.27 17.07
N ASP A 20 6.83 10.39 17.64
CA ASP A 20 6.73 10.58 19.09
C ASP A 20 5.37 10.07 19.65
N GLY A 21 4.43 9.76 18.76
CA GLY A 21 3.13 9.16 19.07
C GLY A 21 2.56 8.33 17.91
N LEU A 22 1.47 7.60 18.17
CA LEU A 22 0.87 6.66 17.20
C LEU A 22 0.40 7.30 15.88
N ASN A 23 0.18 8.62 15.85
CA ASN A 23 -0.52 9.33 14.79
C ASN A 23 0.19 10.58 14.28
N ASP A 24 1.41 10.85 14.75
CA ASP A 24 2.10 12.12 14.56
C ASP A 24 2.35 12.43 13.06
N ASP A 25 2.73 11.40 12.30
CA ASP A 25 3.10 11.53 10.89
C ASP A 25 1.90 11.45 9.92
N THR A 26 0.83 10.75 10.35
CA THR A 26 -0.33 10.43 9.49
C THR A 26 -1.43 11.49 9.56
N TRP A 27 -1.49 12.27 10.65
CA TRP A 27 -2.58 13.23 10.89
C TRP A 27 -2.09 14.67 11.16
N GLY A 28 -0.78 14.91 11.22
CA GLY A 28 -0.20 16.23 11.51
C GLY A 28 -0.36 17.27 10.39
N ASP A 29 -0.25 16.86 9.12
CA ASP A 29 -0.49 17.71 7.94
C ASP A 29 -1.40 16.98 6.92
N PRO A 30 -2.59 17.50 6.58
CA PRO A 30 -3.47 16.88 5.59
C PRO A 30 -2.81 16.65 4.22
N ARG A 31 -1.79 17.43 3.85
CA ARG A 31 -1.05 17.28 2.59
C ARG A 31 -0.10 16.07 2.64
N SER A 32 0.56 15.82 3.77
CA SER A 32 1.39 14.62 3.95
C SER A 32 0.51 13.37 3.96
N ALA A 33 -0.65 13.43 4.63
CA ALA A 33 -1.65 12.37 4.65
C ALA A 33 -2.17 12.04 3.24
N PHE A 34 -2.46 13.06 2.42
CA PHE A 34 -2.91 12.91 1.03
C PHE A 34 -1.89 12.20 0.14
N LEU A 35 -0.60 12.36 0.39
CA LEU A 35 0.41 11.59 -0.35
C LEU A 35 0.57 10.18 0.22
N ARG A 36 0.48 10.03 1.55
CA ARG A 36 0.61 8.73 2.22
C ARG A 36 -0.48 7.72 1.82
N VAL A 37 -1.70 8.17 1.53
CA VAL A 37 -2.81 7.28 1.12
C VAL A 37 -2.44 6.41 -0.09
N ARG A 38 -1.55 6.84 -0.99
CA ARG A 38 -1.10 6.01 -2.12
C ARG A 38 -0.42 4.72 -1.68
N ALA A 39 0.25 4.70 -0.54
CA ALA A 39 0.87 3.49 -0.03
C ALA A 39 -0.17 2.47 0.51
N ASN A 40 -1.37 2.89 0.91
CA ASN A 40 -2.42 1.98 1.40
C ASN A 40 -2.86 0.96 0.33
N SER A 41 -2.74 1.29 -0.96
CA SER A 41 -3.10 0.38 -2.05
C SER A 41 -1.95 -0.55 -2.48
N ILE A 42 -0.80 -0.48 -1.81
CA ILE A 42 0.44 -1.17 -2.16
C ILE A 42 0.96 -2.01 -0.98
N GLU A 43 0.94 -1.43 0.22
CA GLU A 43 1.50 -2.05 1.41
C GLU A 43 0.65 -3.22 1.91
N GLY A 44 1.31 -4.27 2.37
CA GLY A 44 0.64 -5.51 2.77
C GLY A 44 0.04 -6.32 1.60
N GLY A 45 0.20 -5.83 0.36
CA GLY A 45 -0.33 -6.43 -0.85
C GLY A 45 -1.02 -5.38 -1.71
N THR A 46 -0.76 -5.38 -3.01
CA THR A 46 -1.47 -4.45 -3.89
C THR A 46 -2.96 -4.78 -3.94
N SER A 47 -3.78 -3.81 -4.35
CA SER A 47 -5.22 -4.04 -4.48
C SER A 47 -5.56 -5.20 -5.43
N GLU A 48 -4.76 -5.39 -6.49
CA GLU A 48 -4.87 -6.53 -7.41
C GLU A 48 -4.63 -7.86 -6.70
N ILE A 49 -3.53 -7.96 -5.93
CA ILE A 49 -3.18 -9.17 -5.19
C ILE A 49 -4.25 -9.50 -4.16
N LEU A 50 -4.72 -8.51 -3.40
CA LEU A 50 -5.77 -8.72 -2.39
C LEU A 50 -7.09 -9.15 -3.04
N ARG A 51 -7.45 -8.59 -4.21
CA ARG A 51 -8.63 -9.05 -4.96
C ARG A 51 -8.48 -10.49 -5.47
N ASN A 52 -7.30 -10.89 -5.93
CA ASN A 52 -7.04 -12.29 -6.31
C ASN A 52 -7.16 -13.23 -5.10
N ILE A 53 -6.62 -12.85 -3.94
CA ILE A 53 -6.74 -13.64 -2.70
C ILE A 53 -8.21 -13.83 -2.33
N LEU A 54 -9.02 -12.77 -2.35
CA LEU A 54 -10.46 -12.87 -2.08
C LEU A 54 -11.17 -13.75 -3.13
N GLY A 55 -10.82 -13.59 -4.41
CA GLY A 55 -11.34 -14.40 -5.51
C GLY A 55 -11.10 -15.89 -5.29
N GLU A 56 -9.86 -16.28 -4.99
CA GLU A 56 -9.50 -17.69 -4.80
C GLU A 56 -9.97 -18.26 -3.47
N GLN A 57 -9.66 -17.59 -2.35
CA GLN A 57 -9.80 -18.17 -1.01
C GLN A 57 -11.20 -18.01 -0.42
N VAL A 58 -11.91 -16.93 -0.79
CA VAL A 58 -13.25 -16.65 -0.26
C VAL A 58 -14.32 -17.03 -1.28
N LEU A 59 -14.13 -16.65 -2.55
CA LEU A 59 -15.13 -16.86 -3.60
C LEU A 59 -14.95 -18.17 -4.39
N GLY A 60 -13.85 -18.90 -4.19
CA GLY A 60 -13.58 -20.16 -4.88
C GLY A 60 -13.35 -20.05 -6.39
N LEU A 61 -12.99 -18.86 -6.88
CA LEU A 61 -12.68 -18.63 -8.28
C LEU A 61 -11.36 -19.34 -8.65
N PRO A 62 -11.19 -19.75 -9.92
CA PRO A 62 -9.92 -20.28 -10.39
C PRO A 62 -8.79 -19.29 -10.15
N GLY A 63 -7.70 -19.79 -9.56
CA GLY A 63 -6.52 -18.98 -9.32
C GLY A 63 -5.70 -18.69 -10.56
N GLU A 64 -4.90 -17.63 -10.49
CA GLU A 64 -3.92 -17.36 -11.54
C GLU A 64 -2.89 -18.50 -11.63
N PRO A 65 -2.40 -18.83 -12.86
CA PRO A 65 -1.37 -19.85 -13.04
C PRO A 65 -0.12 -19.50 -12.24
N ARG A 66 0.25 -20.39 -11.31
CA ARG A 66 1.45 -20.26 -10.47
C ARG A 66 2.23 -21.57 -10.56
N VAL A 67 3.50 -21.48 -10.92
CA VAL A 67 4.39 -22.65 -11.07
C VAL A 67 5.06 -23.07 -9.76
N ASP A 68 4.99 -22.21 -8.75
CA ASP A 68 5.73 -22.29 -7.50
C ASP A 68 4.84 -22.40 -6.25
N LYS A 69 3.51 -22.32 -6.40
CA LYS A 69 2.54 -22.29 -5.30
C LYS A 69 2.73 -23.42 -4.29
N ASP A 70 2.96 -24.62 -4.78
CA ASP A 70 3.05 -25.84 -3.96
C ASP A 70 4.49 -26.20 -3.58
N LEU A 71 5.46 -25.35 -3.95
CA LEU A 71 6.86 -25.55 -3.62
C LEU A 71 7.18 -24.88 -2.28
N PRO A 72 7.89 -25.57 -1.36
CA PRO A 72 8.54 -24.90 -0.25
C PRO A 72 9.48 -23.81 -0.77
N TRP A 73 9.62 -22.70 -0.04
CA TRP A 73 10.45 -21.56 -0.43
C TRP A 73 11.86 -21.94 -0.93
N ALA A 74 12.50 -22.93 -0.27
CA ALA A 74 13.83 -23.42 -0.65
C ALA A 74 13.91 -24.04 -2.06
N LYS A 75 12.78 -24.39 -2.67
CA LYS A 75 12.67 -25.01 -4.00
C LYS A 75 12.14 -24.07 -5.08
N VAL A 76 11.82 -22.81 -4.74
CA VAL A 76 11.36 -21.82 -5.72
C VAL A 76 12.52 -21.45 -6.67
N PRO A 77 12.34 -21.51 -8.00
CA PRO A 77 13.38 -21.14 -8.96
C PRO A 77 13.85 -19.69 -8.79
N ARG A 78 15.16 -19.44 -8.91
CA ARG A 78 15.77 -18.11 -8.80
C ARG A 78 16.60 -17.85 -10.06
N ASN A 79 16.53 -16.62 -10.57
CA ASN A 79 17.40 -16.12 -11.65
C ASN A 79 18.75 -15.67 -11.09
#